data_AF-A0AAD3CUJ3-F1
#
_entry.id   AF-A0AAD3CUJ3-F1
#
_cell.length_a   1.000
_cell.length_b   1.000
_cell.length_c   1.000
_cell.angle_alpha   90.00
_cell.angle_beta   90.00
_cell.angle_gamma   90.00
#
_symmetry.space_group_name_H-M   'P 1'
#
loop_
_entity.id
_entity.type
_entity.pdbx_description
1 polymer ?
#
loop_
_entity_poly.entity_id
_entity_poly.type
_entity_poly.pdbx_seq_one_letter_code
_entity_poly.pdbx_strand_id
1 'polypeptide(L)'
;MSQQLEVDSGSNDQQRKMKSHESFGSIFDTEKNRIYLTAKFEKYKDRISLDTLRPLPAFVGINNVGGAFCLAPDAFSPPSKKMDKNTAEKFKQRVSLNMAFFLTNYAVIAVGTFIVIVLLHPKMIIYSAIVYAMWKAHNVMVRDNIPMVIGGKDIGQYLTVEIRTKILYLLTLWVVIMYCLKPFLSAFIISALIITSHAILRDPKQVESNRTKSIHSTYKDSDSDDENNSSGSEVMVERMDTV
;
A
#
# COMPACT_ATOMS: atom_id res chain seq x y z
N MET A 1 55.92 52.83 -24.26
CA MET A 1 54.56 52.43 -23.79
C MET A 1 54.61 50.91 -23.67
N SER A 2 54.97 50.42 -22.49
CA SER A 2 55.40 49.04 -22.29
C SER A 2 54.24 48.21 -21.78
N GLN A 3 53.82 47.20 -22.55
CA GLN A 3 52.85 46.21 -22.14
C GLN A 3 53.50 45.24 -21.15
N GLN A 4 53.04 45.24 -19.91
CA GLN A 4 53.36 44.20 -18.94
C GLN A 4 52.45 43.00 -19.20
N LEU A 5 53.04 41.90 -19.63
CA LEU A 5 52.40 40.59 -19.71
C LEU A 5 52.37 39.99 -18.30
N GLU A 6 51.19 40.00 -17.69
CA GLU A 6 50.92 39.35 -16.41
C GLU A 6 50.78 37.84 -16.64
N VAL A 7 51.82 37.09 -16.26
CA VAL A 7 51.86 35.63 -16.35
C VAL A 7 51.15 35.06 -15.12
N ASP A 8 49.86 34.76 -15.28
CA ASP A 8 49.02 34.17 -14.25
C ASP A 8 49.48 32.73 -13.95
N SER A 9 50.13 32.55 -12.80
CA SER A 9 50.80 31.31 -12.39
C SER A 9 49.78 30.27 -11.91
N GLY A 10 49.47 29.29 -12.77
CA GLY A 10 49.41 27.84 -12.51
C GLY A 10 48.64 27.23 -11.31
N SER A 11 48.03 28.01 -10.41
CA SER A 11 47.48 27.52 -9.14
C SER A 11 46.04 27.01 -9.26
N ASN A 12 45.28 27.50 -10.24
CA ASN A 12 43.85 27.19 -10.38
C ASN A 12 43.55 25.78 -10.95
N ASP A 13 44.52 25.13 -11.59
CA ASP A 13 44.30 23.81 -12.20
C ASP A 13 44.26 22.67 -11.16
N GLN A 14 44.95 22.80 -10.02
CA GLN A 14 44.90 21.78 -8.98
C GLN A 14 43.56 21.75 -8.22
N GLN A 15 42.92 22.91 -8.00
CA GLN A 15 41.61 22.96 -7.34
C GLN A 15 40.48 22.38 -8.20
N ARG A 16 40.56 22.48 -9.54
CA ARG A 16 39.57 21.85 -10.44
C ARG A 16 39.63 20.32 -10.40
N LYS A 17 40.81 19.71 -10.23
CA LYS A 17 40.95 18.26 -10.14
C LYS A 17 40.35 17.66 -8.85
N MET A 18 40.42 18.37 -7.72
CA MET A 18 39.86 17.86 -6.47
C MET A 18 38.33 17.88 -6.43
N LYS A 19 37.67 18.93 -6.95
CA LYS A 19 36.19 18.98 -7.01
C LYS A 19 35.57 17.91 -7.91
N SER A 20 36.30 17.46 -8.94
CA SER A 20 35.84 16.37 -9.82
C SER A 20 35.74 15.02 -9.10
N HIS A 21 36.53 14.78 -8.05
CA HIS A 21 36.57 13.49 -7.36
C HIS A 21 35.44 13.35 -6.32
N GLU A 22 35.04 14.43 -5.65
CA GLU A 22 33.92 14.41 -4.69
C GLU A 22 32.56 14.25 -5.38
N SER A 23 32.37 14.84 -6.56
CA SER A 23 31.10 14.72 -7.29
C SER A 23 30.85 13.30 -7.84
N PHE A 24 31.90 12.49 -8.04
CA PHE A 24 31.74 11.13 -8.55
C PHE A 24 31.34 10.15 -7.45
N GLY A 25 31.74 10.40 -6.19
CA GLY A 25 31.37 9.58 -5.03
C GLY A 25 29.86 9.59 -4.73
N SER A 26 29.22 10.77 -4.80
CA SER A 26 27.79 10.91 -4.49
C SER A 26 26.86 10.22 -5.49
N ILE A 27 27.29 10.11 -6.76
CA ILE A 27 26.55 9.38 -7.80
C ILE A 27 26.60 7.87 -7.53
N PHE A 28 27.77 7.35 -7.13
CA PHE A 28 27.94 5.93 -6.81
C PHE A 28 27.13 5.49 -5.59
N ASP A 29 26.99 6.35 -4.57
CA ASP A 29 26.18 6.03 -3.40
C ASP A 29 24.68 5.99 -3.72
N THR A 30 24.23 6.84 -4.66
CA THR A 30 22.83 6.85 -5.10
C THR A 30 22.49 5.59 -5.90
N GLU A 31 23.38 5.14 -6.79
CA GLU A 31 23.18 3.89 -7.54
C GLU A 31 23.24 2.65 -6.64
N LYS A 32 24.19 2.58 -5.70
CA LYS A 32 24.26 1.46 -4.74
C LYS A 32 22.99 1.33 -3.90
N ASN A 33 22.45 2.46 -3.42
CA ASN A 33 21.20 2.47 -2.67
C ASN A 33 20.02 2.00 -3.51
N ARG A 34 19.97 2.42 -4.78
CA ARG A 34 18.93 1.96 -5.73
C ARG A 34 19.01 0.45 -5.95
N ILE A 35 20.21 -0.09 -6.23
CA ILE A 35 20.43 -1.53 -6.46
C ILE A 35 20.06 -2.35 -5.22
N TYR A 36 20.47 -1.88 -4.03
CA TYR A 36 20.14 -2.54 -2.77
C TYR A 36 18.63 -2.57 -2.50
N LEU A 37 17.93 -1.46 -2.77
CA LEU A 37 16.47 -1.39 -2.62
C LEU A 37 15.75 -2.28 -3.62
N THR A 38 16.17 -2.31 -4.89
CA THR A 38 15.59 -3.22 -5.89
C THR A 38 15.80 -4.68 -5.53
N ALA A 39 17.00 -5.07 -5.06
CA ALA A 39 17.28 -6.44 -4.64
C ALA A 39 16.44 -6.86 -3.41
N LYS A 40 16.20 -5.93 -2.46
CA LYS A 40 15.26 -6.17 -1.36
C LYS A 40 13.84 -6.35 -1.89
N PHE A 41 13.38 -5.48 -2.80
CA PHE A 41 12.04 -5.57 -3.38
C PHE A 41 11.82 -6.87 -4.16
N GLU A 42 12.81 -7.34 -4.91
CA GLU A 42 12.75 -8.64 -5.60
C GLU A 42 12.61 -9.79 -4.60
N LYS A 43 13.36 -9.76 -3.49
CA LYS A 43 13.24 -10.75 -2.42
C LYS A 43 11.85 -10.75 -1.75
N TYR A 44 11.17 -9.60 -1.70
CA TYR A 44 9.78 -9.52 -1.24
C TYR A 44 8.78 -9.95 -2.32
N LYS A 45 9.03 -9.62 -3.59
CA LYS A 45 8.22 -10.03 -4.74
C LYS A 45 8.18 -11.56 -4.87
N ASP A 46 9.31 -12.23 -4.73
CA ASP A 46 9.39 -13.70 -4.77
C ASP A 46 8.69 -14.37 -3.58
N ARG A 47 8.54 -13.65 -2.45
CA ARG A 47 7.72 -14.10 -1.31
C ARG A 47 6.23 -13.88 -1.50
N ILE A 48 5.84 -12.98 -2.41
CA ILE A 48 4.47 -12.88 -2.92
C ILE A 48 4.38 -13.85 -4.11
N SER A 49 4.55 -15.15 -3.84
CA SER A 49 4.36 -16.18 -4.87
C SER A 49 2.92 -16.10 -5.37
N LEU A 50 2.73 -16.33 -6.67
CA LEU A 50 1.42 -16.53 -7.30
C LEU A 50 0.59 -17.62 -6.61
N ASP A 51 1.21 -18.52 -5.82
CA ASP A 51 0.49 -19.50 -4.98
C ASP A 51 -0.24 -18.87 -3.78
N THR A 52 0.20 -17.69 -3.32
CA THR A 52 -0.50 -16.89 -2.30
C THR A 52 -1.65 -16.07 -2.89
N LEU A 53 -1.54 -15.73 -4.18
CA LEU A 53 -2.66 -15.30 -5.01
C LEU A 53 -3.40 -16.55 -5.48
N ARG A 54 -4.06 -17.26 -4.56
CA ARG A 54 -4.94 -18.38 -4.89
C ARG A 54 -5.71 -18.03 -6.17
N PRO A 55 -5.69 -18.88 -7.21
CA PRO A 55 -6.15 -18.52 -8.53
C PRO A 55 -7.54 -17.88 -8.41
N LEU A 56 -7.63 -16.61 -8.84
CA LEU A 56 -8.86 -15.81 -8.88
C LEU A 56 -10.12 -16.62 -9.31
N PRO A 57 -10.05 -17.62 -10.22
CA PRO A 57 -11.20 -18.50 -10.51
C PRO A 57 -11.84 -19.18 -9.30
N ALA A 58 -11.06 -19.56 -8.28
CA ALA A 58 -11.56 -20.20 -7.08
C ALA A 58 -12.25 -19.21 -6.10
N PHE A 59 -11.91 -17.92 -6.20
CA PHE A 59 -12.56 -16.85 -5.43
C PHE A 59 -13.80 -16.31 -6.11
N VAL A 60 -13.81 -16.32 -7.44
CA VAL A 60 -14.92 -15.81 -8.24
C VAL A 60 -16.04 -16.84 -8.37
N GLY A 61 -15.79 -18.12 -8.07
CA GLY A 61 -16.84 -19.14 -8.11
C GLY A 61 -17.49 -19.18 -9.50
N ILE A 62 -16.68 -19.13 -10.57
CA ILE A 62 -17.18 -19.34 -11.93
C ILE A 62 -17.44 -20.85 -12.06
N ASN A 63 -18.50 -21.28 -11.40
CA ASN A 63 -19.06 -22.60 -11.59
C ASN A 63 -19.78 -22.47 -12.95
N ASN A 64 -19.28 -23.17 -13.98
CA ASN A 64 -19.80 -23.13 -15.35
C ASN A 64 -21.27 -23.57 -15.52
N VAL A 65 -22.05 -23.62 -14.43
CA VAL A 65 -23.40 -24.19 -14.37
C VAL A 65 -24.47 -23.17 -13.99
N GLY A 66 -24.14 -21.92 -13.61
CA GLY A 66 -25.21 -21.00 -13.19
C GLY A 66 -24.95 -19.50 -13.06
N GLY A 67 -23.84 -18.95 -13.58
CA GLY A 67 -23.64 -17.50 -13.74
C GLY A 67 -23.67 -16.62 -12.47
N ALA A 68 -23.83 -17.19 -11.27
CA ALA A 68 -23.87 -16.44 -10.02
C ALA A 68 -22.48 -16.34 -9.41
N PHE A 69 -22.01 -15.10 -9.17
CA PHE A 69 -20.81 -14.80 -8.38
C PHE A 69 -21.06 -15.20 -6.92
N CYS A 70 -20.73 -16.44 -6.55
CA CYS A 70 -20.80 -16.89 -5.16
C CYS A 70 -19.38 -16.90 -4.57
N LEU A 71 -19.10 -15.95 -3.67
CA LEU A 71 -17.95 -16.02 -2.77
C LEU A 71 -18.10 -17.27 -1.91
N ALA A 72 -17.42 -18.37 -2.26
CA ALA A 72 -17.48 -19.60 -1.50
C ALA A 72 -17.01 -19.31 -0.05
N PRO A 73 -17.88 -19.47 0.97
CA PRO A 73 -17.52 -19.16 2.36
C PRO A 73 -16.35 -20.02 2.85
N ASP A 74 -16.16 -21.22 2.27
CA ASP A 74 -15.04 -22.10 2.54
C ASP A 74 -13.69 -21.62 1.98
N ALA A 75 -13.68 -20.66 1.05
CA ALA A 75 -12.43 -20.05 0.59
C ALA A 75 -11.72 -19.27 1.70
N PHE A 76 -12.45 -18.89 2.75
CA PHE A 76 -11.95 -18.19 3.94
C PHE A 76 -11.60 -19.13 5.10
N SER A 77 -11.86 -20.43 4.97
CA SER A 77 -11.56 -21.43 6.00
C SER A 77 -10.09 -21.86 5.89
N PRO A 78 -9.24 -21.58 6.90
CA PRO A 78 -7.84 -22.00 6.84
C PRO A 78 -7.74 -23.54 6.94
N PRO A 79 -6.84 -24.18 6.17
CA PRO A 79 -6.62 -25.62 6.25
C PRO A 79 -6.03 -25.96 7.63
N SER A 80 -6.85 -26.46 8.54
CA SER A 80 -6.40 -26.93 9.84
C SER A 80 -5.86 -28.35 9.73
N LYS A 81 -4.60 -28.49 9.28
CA LYS A 81 -3.85 -29.71 9.59
C LYS A 81 -3.56 -29.70 11.09
N LYS A 82 -3.98 -30.76 11.79
CA LYS A 82 -3.77 -30.98 13.22
C LYS A 82 -2.30 -30.72 13.57
N MET A 83 -2.01 -29.64 14.31
CA MET A 83 -0.66 -29.29 14.74
C MET A 83 -0.67 -28.88 16.22
N ASP A 84 -0.11 -29.75 17.05
CA ASP A 84 0.11 -29.55 18.48
C ASP A 84 1.39 -28.74 18.72
N LYS A 85 1.31 -27.44 18.47
CA LYS A 85 2.38 -26.50 18.85
C LYS A 85 1.87 -25.29 19.63
N ASN A 86 2.79 -24.70 20.38
CA ASN A 86 2.66 -23.64 21.37
C ASN A 86 1.72 -22.50 20.93
N THR A 87 0.93 -21.95 21.85
CA THR A 87 -0.17 -20.98 21.58
C THR A 87 0.28 -19.75 20.78
N ALA A 88 1.52 -19.30 20.97
CA ALA A 88 2.10 -18.17 20.25
C ALA A 88 2.40 -18.48 18.76
N GLU A 89 2.88 -19.69 18.45
CA GLU A 89 3.15 -20.09 17.06
C GLU A 89 1.85 -20.25 16.26
N LYS A 90 0.79 -20.78 16.91
CA LYS A 90 -0.57 -20.85 16.35
C LYS A 90 -1.12 -19.46 16.04
N PHE A 91 -0.92 -18.48 16.94
CA PHE A 91 -1.35 -17.10 16.70
C PHE A 91 -0.61 -16.49 15.51
N LYS A 92 0.73 -16.62 15.47
CA LYS A 92 1.54 -16.08 14.37
C LYS A 92 1.16 -16.70 13.02
N GLN A 93 0.91 -18.00 12.96
CA GLN A 93 0.51 -18.68 11.73
C GLN A 93 -0.89 -18.22 11.27
N ARG A 94 -1.86 -18.09 12.19
CA ARG A 94 -3.21 -17.58 11.87
C ARG A 94 -3.15 -16.13 11.39
N VAL A 95 -2.37 -15.27 12.06
CA VAL A 95 -2.18 -13.88 11.64
C VAL A 95 -1.50 -13.80 10.28
N SER A 96 -0.44 -14.59 10.04
CA SER A 96 0.28 -14.59 8.76
C SER A 96 -0.59 -15.06 7.59
N LEU A 97 -1.42 -16.09 7.80
CA LEU A 97 -2.25 -16.68 6.76
C LEU A 97 -3.48 -15.79 6.46
N ASN A 98 -4.04 -15.16 7.50
CA ASN A 98 -5.09 -14.17 7.34
C ASN A 98 -4.56 -12.86 6.74
N MET A 99 -3.35 -12.42 7.09
CA MET A 99 -2.73 -11.20 6.53
C MET A 99 -2.64 -11.28 5.02
N ALA A 100 -2.21 -12.41 4.44
CA ALA A 100 -2.10 -12.54 2.98
C ALA A 100 -3.46 -12.40 2.29
N PHE A 101 -4.52 -12.98 2.86
CA PHE A 101 -5.89 -12.87 2.37
C PHE A 101 -6.43 -11.45 2.47
N PHE A 102 -6.18 -10.81 3.61
CA PHE A 102 -6.69 -9.48 3.90
C PHE A 102 -5.88 -8.38 3.22
N LEU A 103 -4.62 -8.62 2.89
CA LEU A 103 -3.72 -7.61 2.32
C LEU A 103 -4.22 -7.10 0.98
N THR A 104 -4.70 -7.96 0.08
CA THR A 104 -5.21 -7.54 -1.24
C THR A 104 -6.51 -6.77 -1.10
N ASN A 105 -7.47 -7.25 -0.31
CA ASN A 105 -8.73 -6.55 -0.06
C ASN A 105 -8.50 -5.20 0.66
N TYR A 106 -7.64 -5.17 1.67
CA TYR A 106 -7.27 -3.93 2.34
C TYR A 106 -6.43 -3.02 1.46
N ALA A 107 -5.62 -3.52 0.53
CA ALA A 107 -4.91 -2.68 -0.43
C ALA A 107 -5.89 -2.00 -1.38
N VAL A 108 -6.88 -2.73 -1.91
CA VAL A 108 -7.94 -2.13 -2.75
C VAL A 108 -8.75 -1.10 -1.97
N ILE A 109 -9.15 -1.41 -0.74
CA ILE A 109 -9.85 -0.45 0.14
C ILE A 109 -8.95 0.74 0.48
N ALA A 110 -7.66 0.54 0.74
CA ALA A 110 -6.71 1.61 1.03
C ALA A 110 -6.50 2.53 -0.17
N VAL A 111 -6.36 1.97 -1.37
CA VAL A 111 -6.24 2.75 -2.61
C VAL A 111 -7.55 3.50 -2.89
N GLY A 112 -8.70 2.84 -2.77
CA GLY A 112 -10.00 3.47 -2.96
C GLY A 112 -10.26 4.60 -1.97
N THR A 113 -10.02 4.37 -0.67
CA THR A 113 -10.13 5.40 0.36
C THR A 113 -9.14 6.53 0.14
N PHE A 114 -7.90 6.24 -0.27
CA PHE A 114 -6.92 7.28 -0.61
C PHE A 114 -7.43 8.18 -1.73
N ILE A 115 -7.95 7.60 -2.82
CA ILE A 115 -8.53 8.37 -3.94
C ILE A 115 -9.70 9.23 -3.45
N VAL A 116 -10.61 8.67 -2.64
CA VAL A 116 -11.75 9.41 -2.09
C VAL A 116 -11.29 10.57 -1.20
N ILE A 117 -10.31 10.36 -0.32
CA ILE A 117 -9.75 11.40 0.55
C ILE A 117 -9.10 12.51 -0.29
N VAL A 118 -8.36 12.14 -1.34
CA VAL A 118 -7.74 13.10 -2.27
C VAL A 118 -8.81 13.97 -2.93
N LEU A 119 -9.90 13.36 -3.42
CA LEU A 119 -11.01 14.07 -4.06
C LEU A 119 -11.82 14.92 -3.07
N LEU A 120 -11.97 14.46 -1.82
CA LEU A 120 -12.73 15.16 -0.77
C LEU A 120 -12.01 16.43 -0.26
N HIS A 121 -10.68 16.48 -0.39
CA HIS A 121 -9.87 17.61 0.07
C HIS A 121 -9.23 18.36 -1.10
N PRO A 122 -9.98 19.16 -1.87
CA PRO A 122 -9.47 19.89 -3.04
C PRO A 122 -8.33 20.85 -2.68
N LYS A 123 -8.31 21.36 -1.44
CA LYS A 123 -7.20 22.18 -0.91
C LYS A 123 -5.85 21.45 -1.00
N MET A 124 -5.81 20.16 -0.68
CA MET A 124 -4.59 19.35 -0.73
C MET A 124 -4.03 19.28 -2.16
N ILE A 125 -4.90 19.08 -3.15
CA ILE A 125 -4.53 19.05 -4.57
C ILE A 125 -3.98 20.40 -4.99
N ILE A 126 -4.67 21.50 -4.66
CA ILE A 126 -4.26 22.86 -5.03
C ILE A 126 -2.89 23.20 -4.44
N TYR A 127 -2.67 22.99 -3.14
CA TYR A 127 -1.37 23.28 -2.51
C TYR A 127 -0.25 22.38 -3.05
N SER A 128 -0.54 21.10 -3.30
CA SER A 128 0.45 20.19 -3.91
C SER A 128 0.82 20.63 -5.33
N ALA A 129 -0.15 21.07 -6.12
CA ALA A 129 0.09 21.60 -7.47
C ALA A 129 0.92 22.90 -7.44
N ILE A 130 0.65 23.80 -6.48
CA ILE A 130 1.45 25.02 -6.29
C ILE A 130 2.89 24.66 -5.94
N VAL A 131 3.12 23.79 -4.95
CA VAL A 131 4.47 23.36 -4.56
C VAL A 131 5.19 22.68 -5.72
N TYR A 132 4.50 21.82 -6.47
CA TYR A 132 5.05 21.18 -7.66
C TYR A 132 5.44 22.21 -8.75
N ALA A 133 4.58 23.19 -9.01
CA ALA A 133 4.89 24.28 -9.94
C ALA A 133 6.10 25.11 -9.49
N MET A 134 6.22 25.38 -8.18
CA MET A 134 7.40 26.06 -7.62
C MET A 134 8.68 25.24 -7.77
N TRP A 135 8.64 23.93 -7.57
CA TRP A 135 9.76 23.03 -7.86
C TRP A 135 10.13 23.02 -9.34
N LYS A 136 9.14 22.98 -10.22
CA LYS A 136 9.37 23.02 -11.66
C LYS A 136 10.02 24.35 -12.08
N ALA A 137 9.50 25.47 -11.58
CA ALA A 137 10.06 26.79 -11.80
C ALA A 137 11.50 26.88 -11.28
N HIS A 138 11.74 26.43 -10.04
CA HIS A 138 13.08 26.38 -9.46
C HIS A 138 14.05 25.57 -10.33
N ASN A 139 13.65 24.39 -10.81
CA ASN A 139 14.49 23.54 -11.66
C ASN A 139 14.79 24.20 -13.01
N VAL A 140 13.81 24.85 -13.64
CA VAL A 140 14.02 25.60 -14.89
C VAL A 140 15.02 26.75 -14.66
N MET A 141 14.85 27.51 -13.58
CA MET A 141 15.75 28.62 -13.25
C MET A 141 17.18 28.18 -12.96
N VAL A 142 17.36 27.04 -12.28
CA VAL A 142 18.70 26.48 -12.03
C VAL A 142 19.34 25.97 -13.32
N ARG A 143 18.58 25.28 -14.16
CA ARG A 143 19.09 24.71 -15.41
C ARG A 143 19.51 25.79 -16.41
N ASP A 144 18.66 26.80 -16.55
CA ASP A 144 18.82 27.82 -17.60
C ASP A 144 19.60 29.06 -17.08
N ASN A 145 20.13 29.00 -15.85
CA ASN A 145 20.88 30.07 -15.17
C ASN A 145 20.24 31.46 -15.29
N ILE A 146 18.91 31.53 -15.21
CA ILE A 146 18.15 32.76 -15.42
C ILE A 146 18.39 33.69 -14.22
N PRO A 147 18.98 34.90 -14.41
CA PRO A 147 19.17 35.84 -13.32
C PRO A 147 17.82 36.36 -12.83
N MET A 148 17.60 36.34 -11.52
CA MET A 148 16.38 36.86 -10.90
C MET A 148 16.46 38.37 -10.75
N VAL A 149 16.03 39.08 -11.78
CA VAL A 149 15.94 40.55 -11.73
C VAL A 149 14.51 40.95 -11.40
N ILE A 150 14.26 41.45 -10.20
CA ILE A 150 12.98 42.06 -9.82
C ILE A 150 13.21 43.55 -9.61
N GLY A 151 12.55 44.38 -10.42
CA GLY A 151 12.69 45.84 -10.35
C GLY A 151 14.10 46.34 -10.69
N GLY A 152 14.81 45.68 -11.61
CA GLY A 152 16.16 46.07 -12.03
C GLY A 152 17.28 45.70 -11.05
N LYS A 153 16.96 45.08 -9.90
CA LYS A 153 17.95 44.56 -8.95
C LYS A 153 18.08 43.05 -9.09
N ASP A 154 19.31 42.56 -9.19
CA ASP A 154 19.60 41.14 -9.21
C ASP A 154 19.50 40.55 -7.79
N ILE A 155 18.37 39.89 -7.53
CA ILE A 155 18.11 39.20 -6.27
C ILE A 155 18.92 37.90 -6.17
N GLY A 156 19.44 37.39 -7.29
CA GLY A 156 20.29 36.20 -7.32
C GLY A 156 21.52 36.31 -6.42
N GLN A 157 22.03 37.53 -6.18
CA GLN A 157 23.13 37.76 -5.25
C GLN A 157 22.79 37.43 -3.79
N TYR A 158 21.55 37.69 -3.37
CA TYR A 158 21.10 37.41 -2.00
C TYR A 158 20.47 36.02 -1.86
N LEU A 159 19.81 35.55 -2.92
CA LEU A 159 19.08 34.29 -2.95
C LEU A 159 19.89 33.21 -3.68
N THR A 160 20.95 32.73 -3.03
CA THR A 160 21.77 31.64 -3.57
C THR A 160 20.90 30.39 -3.83
N VAL A 161 21.31 29.57 -4.79
CA VAL A 161 20.59 28.34 -5.17
C VAL A 161 20.36 27.45 -3.94
N GLU A 162 21.35 27.32 -3.07
CA GLU A 162 21.24 26.53 -1.84
C GLU A 162 20.13 27.04 -0.90
N ILE A 163 20.08 28.36 -0.67
CA ILE A 163 19.08 28.96 0.22
C ILE A 163 17.67 28.76 -0.36
N ARG A 164 17.50 28.99 -1.67
CA ARG A 164 16.23 28.76 -2.37
C ARG A 164 15.75 27.33 -2.22
N THR A 165 16.64 26.36 -2.43
CA THR A 165 16.32 24.94 -2.31
C THR A 165 15.90 24.59 -0.88
N LYS A 166 16.62 25.11 0.14
CA LYS A 166 16.25 24.92 1.55
C LYS A 166 14.88 25.51 1.88
N ILE A 167 14.59 26.73 1.43
CA ILE A 167 13.27 27.37 1.62
C ILE A 167 12.18 26.53 0.98
N LEU A 168 12.41 26.04 -0.24
CA LEU A 168 11.44 25.23 -0.97
C LEU A 168 11.19 23.87 -0.30
N TYR A 169 12.23 23.25 0.27
CA TYR A 169 12.10 22.05 1.11
C TYR A 169 11.28 22.31 2.37
N LEU A 170 11.57 23.40 3.11
CA LEU A 170 10.81 23.78 4.31
C LEU A 170 9.34 24.04 3.98
N LEU A 171 9.06 24.76 2.90
CA LEU A 171 7.70 25.00 2.41
C LEU A 171 7.00 23.69 2.03
N THR A 172 7.70 22.78 1.33
CA THR A 172 7.16 21.47 0.95
C THR A 172 6.81 20.65 2.19
N LEU A 173 7.72 20.57 3.15
CA LEU A 173 7.51 19.85 4.41
C LEU A 173 6.34 20.44 5.20
N TRP A 174 6.25 21.77 5.28
CA TRP A 174 5.12 22.46 5.89
C TRP A 174 3.79 22.08 5.24
N VAL A 175 3.72 22.15 3.90
CA VAL A 175 2.51 21.82 3.15
C VAL A 175 2.12 20.35 3.36
N VAL A 176 3.10 19.44 3.31
CA VAL A 176 2.88 18.00 3.52
C VAL A 176 2.35 17.73 4.92
N ILE A 177 2.94 18.32 5.96
CA ILE A 177 2.49 18.09 7.35
C ILE A 177 1.08 18.67 7.57
N MET A 178 0.85 19.92 7.16
CA MET A 178 -0.39 20.62 7.48
C MET A 178 -1.57 20.18 6.63
N TYR A 179 -1.35 19.94 5.34
CA TYR A 179 -2.44 19.68 4.39
C TYR A 179 -2.55 18.22 3.95
N CYS A 180 -1.47 17.42 3.98
CA CYS A 180 -1.53 16.03 3.55
C CYS A 180 -1.58 15.06 4.74
N LEU A 181 -0.70 15.23 5.74
CA LEU A 181 -0.56 14.30 6.86
C LEU A 181 -1.76 14.36 7.80
N LYS A 182 -2.27 15.57 8.11
CA LYS A 182 -3.40 15.76 9.01
C LYS A 182 -4.69 15.04 8.54
N PRO A 183 -5.20 15.22 7.31
CA PRO A 183 -6.39 14.50 6.86
C PRO A 183 -6.14 13.00 6.72
N PHE A 184 -4.93 12.60 6.29
CA PHE A 184 -4.56 11.18 6.21
C PHE A 184 -4.60 10.51 7.59
N LEU A 185 -3.99 11.13 8.61
CA LEU A 185 -3.98 10.60 9.98
C LEU A 185 -5.39 10.52 10.57
N SER A 186 -6.23 11.53 10.30
CA SER A 186 -7.63 11.52 10.72
C SER A 186 -8.40 10.35 10.09
N ALA A 187 -8.28 10.15 8.78
CA ALA A 187 -8.94 9.04 8.09
C ALA A 187 -8.41 7.68 8.55
N PHE A 188 -7.11 7.57 8.81
CA PHE A 188 -6.49 6.36 9.35
C PHE A 188 -7.03 6.02 10.74
N ILE A 189 -7.12 7.00 11.65
CA ILE A 189 -7.67 6.79 13.00
C ILE A 189 -9.13 6.34 12.92
N ILE A 190 -9.96 6.99 12.10
CA ILE A 190 -11.37 6.60 11.93
C ILE A 190 -11.47 5.18 11.37
N SER A 191 -10.68 4.84 10.35
CA SER A 191 -10.67 3.50 9.75
C SER A 191 -10.22 2.44 10.76
N ALA A 192 -9.18 2.72 11.55
CA ALA A 192 -8.70 1.83 12.59
C ALA A 192 -9.75 1.61 13.69
N LEU A 193 -10.49 2.65 14.08
CA LEU A 193 -11.59 2.54 15.03
C LEU A 193 -12.72 1.67 14.47
N ILE A 194 -13.15 1.89 13.22
CA ILE A 194 -14.20 1.09 12.59
C ILE A 194 -13.79 -0.39 12.50
N ILE A 195 -12.57 -0.68 12.04
CA ILE A 195 -12.07 -2.05 11.94
C ILE A 195 -12.00 -2.71 13.32
N THR A 196 -11.51 -1.98 14.33
CA THR A 196 -11.38 -2.50 15.70
C THR A 196 -12.76 -2.74 16.32
N SER A 197 -13.69 -1.81 16.18
CA SER A 197 -15.08 -1.97 16.64
C SER A 197 -15.77 -3.14 15.95
N HIS A 198 -15.61 -3.28 14.63
CA HIS A 198 -16.15 -4.42 13.89
C HIS A 198 -15.54 -5.75 14.34
N ALA A 199 -14.23 -5.78 14.63
CA ALA A 199 -13.55 -6.96 15.14
C ALA A 199 -14.02 -7.36 16.53
N ILE A 200 -14.31 -6.40 17.42
CA ILE A 200 -14.80 -6.64 18.78
C ILE A 200 -16.27 -7.11 18.78
N LEU A 201 -17.11 -6.51 17.94
CA LEU A 201 -18.55 -6.84 17.86
C LEU A 201 -18.83 -8.16 17.13
N ARG A 202 -17.86 -8.70 16.39
CA ARG A 202 -18.00 -9.99 15.71
C ARG A 202 -17.98 -11.11 16.74
N ASP A 203 -19.17 -11.62 17.09
CA ASP A 203 -19.33 -12.72 18.06
C ASP A 203 -18.56 -13.97 17.58
N PRO A 204 -17.53 -14.43 18.32
CA PRO A 204 -16.74 -15.59 17.93
C PRO A 204 -17.58 -16.87 17.82
N LYS A 205 -18.72 -16.94 18.51
CA LYS A 205 -19.57 -18.15 18.55
C LYS A 205 -20.21 -18.49 17.20
N GLN A 206 -20.52 -17.49 16.38
CA GLN A 206 -21.11 -17.72 15.05
C GLN A 206 -20.11 -18.34 14.06
N VAL A 207 -18.81 -18.12 14.24
CA VAL A 207 -17.78 -18.67 13.36
C VAL A 207 -17.55 -20.15 13.63
N GLU A 208 -17.70 -20.59 14.87
CA GLU A 208 -17.51 -22.00 15.24
C GLU A 208 -18.74 -22.87 14.92
N SER A 209 -19.96 -22.35 15.13
CA SER A 209 -21.23 -23.05 14.85
C SER A 209 -21.42 -23.43 13.39
N ASN A 210 -21.03 -22.56 12.45
CA ASN A 210 -21.13 -22.85 11.02
C ASN A 210 -20.10 -23.90 10.55
N ARG A 211 -18.98 -24.04 11.27
CA ARG A 211 -17.90 -24.98 10.90
C ARG A 211 -18.22 -26.41 11.31
N THR A 212 -18.87 -26.62 12.45
CA THR A 212 -19.30 -27.96 12.87
C THR A 212 -20.47 -28.49 12.03
N LYS A 213 -21.37 -27.61 11.56
CA LYS A 213 -22.48 -28.02 10.67
C LYS A 213 -22.02 -28.45 9.27
N SER A 214 -21.02 -27.80 8.66
CA SER A 214 -20.57 -28.18 7.30
C SER A 214 -19.80 -29.51 7.28
N ILE A 215 -19.01 -29.80 8.33
CA ILE A 215 -18.27 -31.05 8.44
C ILE A 215 -19.21 -32.24 8.66
N HIS A 216 -20.28 -32.08 9.45
CA HIS A 216 -21.23 -33.17 9.69
C HIS A 216 -22.10 -33.50 8.45
N SER A 217 -22.32 -32.53 7.56
CA SER A 217 -23.07 -32.75 6.32
C SER A 217 -22.29 -33.53 5.25
N THR A 218 -20.96 -33.48 5.27
CA THR A 218 -20.13 -34.09 4.20
C THR A 218 -19.77 -35.56 4.50
N TYR A 219 -20.01 -36.04 5.73
CA TYR A 219 -19.67 -37.41 6.13
C TYR A 219 -20.85 -38.39 6.10
N LYS A 220 -22.00 -37.98 5.56
CA LYS A 220 -23.24 -38.79 5.58
C LYS A 220 -23.71 -39.28 4.21
N ASP A 221 -22.85 -39.28 3.20
CA ASP A 221 -23.20 -39.70 1.82
C ASP A 221 -22.16 -40.61 1.17
N SER A 222 -21.49 -41.45 1.96
CA SER A 222 -20.67 -42.54 1.43
C SER A 222 -20.63 -43.70 2.41
N ASP A 223 -21.78 -44.35 2.60
CA ASP A 223 -21.75 -45.80 2.66
C ASP A 223 -23.05 -46.34 2.04
N SER A 224 -22.80 -47.07 0.96
CA SER A 224 -23.71 -47.88 0.19
C SER A 224 -24.26 -49.05 1.01
N ASP A 225 -25.51 -49.37 0.71
CA ASP A 225 -26.11 -50.71 0.70
C ASP A 225 -26.17 -51.45 2.05
N ASP A 226 -27.33 -51.39 2.70
CA ASP A 226 -28.01 -52.61 3.16
C ASP A 226 -29.47 -52.35 3.58
N GLU A 227 -30.36 -52.94 2.80
CA GLU A 227 -31.66 -53.54 3.11
C GLU A 227 -32.55 -53.01 4.27
N ASN A 228 -33.75 -52.60 3.86
CA ASN A 228 -35.02 -53.12 4.40
C ASN A 228 -35.36 -52.80 5.88
N ASN A 229 -36.12 -51.70 6.12
CA ASN A 229 -37.38 -51.79 6.88
C ASN A 229 -38.14 -50.46 7.00
N SER A 230 -39.41 -50.56 6.59
CA SER A 230 -40.62 -49.96 7.15
C SER A 230 -40.49 -49.10 8.44
N SER A 231 -41.11 -47.91 8.38
CA SER A 231 -41.77 -47.12 9.45
C SER A 231 -41.21 -45.68 9.45
N GLY A 232 -41.86 -44.69 8.82
CA GLY A 232 -43.09 -44.06 9.32
C GLY A 232 -42.76 -42.73 10.02
N SER A 233 -42.77 -41.60 9.28
CA SER A 233 -43.12 -40.29 9.87
C SER A 233 -43.59 -39.32 8.78
N GLU A 234 -44.90 -39.24 8.70
CA GLU A 234 -45.74 -38.30 7.98
C GLU A 234 -45.36 -36.83 8.25
N VAL A 235 -45.18 -36.06 7.18
CA VAL A 235 -45.07 -34.60 7.21
C VAL A 235 -46.47 -34.03 7.01
N MET A 236 -47.07 -33.53 8.09
CA MET A 236 -48.35 -32.81 8.02
C MET A 236 -48.13 -31.43 7.40
N VAL A 237 -48.69 -31.23 6.21
CA VAL A 237 -48.80 -29.92 5.56
C VAL A 237 -50.12 -29.31 6.01
N GLU A 238 -50.05 -28.36 6.94
CA GLU A 238 -51.20 -27.57 7.37
C GLU A 238 -51.63 -26.65 6.21
N ARG A 239 -52.73 -27.00 5.53
CA ARG A 239 -53.40 -26.11 4.58
C ARG A 239 -54.27 -25.13 5.34
N MET A 240 -53.94 -23.86 5.20
CA MET A 240 -54.65 -22.73 5.76
C MET A 240 -55.81 -22.38 4.83
N ASP A 241 -57.02 -22.82 5.15
CA ASP A 241 -58.23 -22.43 4.42
C ASP A 241 -58.60 -20.98 4.78
N THR A 242 -58.59 -20.11 3.78
CA THR A 242 -59.12 -18.74 3.87
C THR A 242 -60.62 -18.73 3.64
N VAL A 243 -61.36 -18.13 4.56
CA VAL A 243 -62.79 -17.78 4.45
C VAL A 243 -62.94 -16.44 3.74
#